data_AF-X0XYT8-F1
#
_entry.id   AF-X0XYT8-F1
#
_cell.length_a   1.000
_cell.length_b   1.000
_cell.length_c   1.000
_cell.angle_alpha   90.00
_cell.angle_beta   90.00
_cell.angle_gamma   90.00
#
_symmetry.space_group_name_H-M   'P 1'
#
loop_
_entity.id
_entity.type
_entity.pdbx_description
1 polymer ?
#
loop_
_entity_poly.entity_id
_entity_poly.type
_entity_poly.pdbx_seq_one_letter_code
_entity_poly.pdbx_strand_id
1 'polypeptide(L)'
;KRDRRIVELEGGYMKQPAVRQRPNELRGRTRKIDSPLGSMYVTINEDEQSRPFEVFVALGKAGGPAMADAEAVGRLISLALRSGISMREVHRQLRGISSDRAVGYGPNKVLSSPDAIAQVIERYLEEKEGIQQSLPIQEVGAAKTSNGGSQT
;
A
#
# COMPACT_ATOMS: atom_id res chain seq x y z
N LYS A 1 -37.96 11.02 -17.57
CA LYS A 1 -38.46 11.99 -16.55
C LYS A 1 -38.05 11.65 -15.11
N ARG A 2 -37.84 10.37 -14.73
CA ARG A 2 -37.35 9.99 -13.38
C ARG A 2 -35.85 10.27 -13.15
N ASP A 3 -35.02 10.15 -14.18
CA ASP A 3 -33.56 10.32 -14.04
C ASP A 3 -33.13 11.77 -13.74
N ARG A 4 -33.79 12.77 -14.35
CA ARG A 4 -33.47 14.19 -14.12
C ARG A 4 -33.64 14.62 -12.66
N ARG A 5 -34.59 13.99 -11.94
CA ARG A 5 -34.91 14.36 -10.56
C ARG A 5 -33.86 13.85 -9.56
N ILE A 6 -33.25 12.70 -9.83
CA ILE A 6 -32.14 12.17 -9.01
C ILE A 6 -30.89 13.03 -9.24
N VAL A 7 -30.59 13.37 -10.50
CA VAL A 7 -29.45 14.24 -10.85
C VAL A 7 -29.60 15.65 -10.23
N GLU A 8 -30.81 16.21 -10.16
CA GLU A 8 -31.06 17.51 -9.49
C GLU A 8 -30.96 17.43 -7.96
N LEU A 9 -31.42 16.34 -7.35
CA LEU A 9 -31.37 16.15 -5.89
C LEU A 9 -29.93 15.87 -5.40
N GLU A 10 -29.12 15.14 -6.18
CA GLU A 10 -27.71 14.89 -5.88
C GLU A 10 -26.82 16.10 -6.26
N GLY A 11 -27.14 16.79 -7.35
CA GLY A 11 -26.35 17.89 -7.91
C GLY A 11 -26.44 19.22 -7.15
N GLY A 12 -27.44 19.41 -6.30
CA GLY A 12 -27.62 20.65 -5.53
C GLY A 12 -26.73 20.79 -4.29
N TYR A 13 -26.24 19.67 -3.73
CA TYR A 13 -25.50 19.65 -2.46
C TYR A 13 -24.07 19.11 -2.56
N MET A 14 -23.71 18.46 -3.66
CA MET A 14 -22.33 18.02 -3.89
C MET A 14 -21.59 19.03 -4.79
N LYS A 15 -20.82 19.94 -4.18
CA LYS A 15 -19.70 20.56 -4.92
C LYS A 15 -18.84 19.39 -5.42
N GLN A 16 -18.78 19.17 -6.73
CA GLN A 16 -17.89 18.15 -7.28
C GLN A 16 -16.49 18.41 -6.71
N PRO A 17 -15.87 17.44 -6.00
CA PRO A 17 -14.53 17.64 -5.50
C PRO A 17 -13.64 17.94 -6.71
N ALA A 18 -12.87 19.03 -6.63
CA ALA A 18 -11.95 19.40 -7.69
C ALA A 18 -10.88 18.30 -7.79
N VAL A 19 -11.10 17.33 -8.68
CA VAL A 19 -10.19 16.21 -8.90
C VAL A 19 -8.92 16.76 -9.56
N ARG A 20 -7.76 16.55 -8.92
CA ARG A 20 -6.47 16.96 -9.47
C ARG A 20 -6.27 16.34 -10.86
N GLN A 21 -5.95 17.17 -11.86
CA GLN A 21 -5.59 16.69 -13.19
C GLN A 21 -4.31 15.85 -13.12
N ARG A 22 -4.27 14.77 -13.90
CA ARG A 22 -3.12 13.86 -13.95
C ARG A 22 -2.03 14.44 -14.85
N PRO A 23 -0.79 14.64 -14.36
CA PRO A 23 0.34 15.02 -15.19
C PRO A 23 0.71 13.95 -16.21
N ASN A 24 1.54 14.31 -17.19
CA ASN A 24 2.03 13.38 -18.21
C ASN A 24 2.95 12.29 -17.61
N GLU A 25 3.71 12.64 -16.57
CA GLU A 25 4.65 11.74 -15.90
C GLU A 25 4.49 11.82 -14.37
N LEU A 26 4.67 10.68 -13.71
CA LEU A 26 4.68 10.56 -12.25
C LEU A 26 5.80 9.63 -11.82
N ARG A 27 6.41 9.91 -10.66
CA ARG A 27 7.42 9.03 -10.07
C ARG A 27 6.76 8.00 -9.18
N GLY A 28 6.97 6.71 -9.47
CA GLY A 28 6.37 5.59 -8.76
C GLY A 28 7.36 4.73 -7.98
N ARG A 29 6.89 4.14 -6.89
CA ARG A 29 7.59 3.04 -6.20
C ARG A 29 6.66 1.83 -6.09
N THR A 30 7.14 0.68 -6.55
CA THR A 30 6.40 -0.59 -6.48
C THR A 30 6.93 -1.46 -5.36
N ARG A 31 6.04 -1.94 -4.49
CA ARG A 31 6.37 -2.95 -3.49
C ARG A 31 5.66 -4.26 -3.80
N LYS A 32 6.40 -5.35 -3.65
CA LYS A 32 5.85 -6.70 -3.63
C LYS A 32 5.45 -7.04 -2.19
N ILE A 33 4.26 -7.60 -2.01
CA ILE A 33 3.78 -8.14 -0.74
C ILE A 33 3.02 -9.45 -1.00
N ASP A 34 3.18 -10.43 -0.11
CA ASP A 34 2.41 -11.66 -0.19
C ASP A 34 1.01 -11.44 0.42
N SER A 35 -0.03 -11.85 -0.30
CA SER A 35 -1.41 -11.76 0.14
C SER A 35 -2.12 -13.11 0.05
N PRO A 36 -3.30 -13.28 0.66
CA PRO A 36 -4.09 -14.52 0.52
C PRO A 36 -4.46 -14.89 -0.92
N LEU A 37 -4.45 -13.92 -1.85
CA LEU A 37 -4.69 -14.13 -3.29
C LEU A 37 -3.39 -14.31 -4.10
N GLY A 38 -2.24 -14.46 -3.42
CA GLY A 38 -0.91 -14.60 -4.02
C GLY A 38 -0.08 -13.32 -3.94
N SER A 39 1.04 -13.30 -4.69
CA SER A 39 1.92 -12.14 -4.79
C SER A 39 1.17 -10.93 -5.32
N MET A 40 1.18 -9.84 -4.56
CA MET A 40 0.61 -8.55 -4.92
C MET A 40 1.73 -7.53 -5.14
N TYR A 41 1.54 -6.66 -6.11
CA TYR A 41 2.40 -5.52 -6.42
C TYR A 41 1.59 -4.25 -6.26
N VAL A 42 2.02 -3.39 -5.36
CA VAL A 42 1.37 -2.11 -5.08
C VAL A 42 2.33 -1.00 -5.48
N THR A 43 1.92 -0.19 -6.46
CA THR A 43 2.68 0.96 -6.95
C THR A 43 2.06 2.23 -6.38
N ILE A 44 2.83 3.01 -5.65
CA ILE A 44 2.42 4.35 -5.17
C ILE A 44 3.15 5.39 -6.01
N ASN A 45 2.39 6.20 -6.73
CA ASN A 45 2.90 7.30 -7.55
C ASN A 45 2.75 8.63 -6.81
N GLU A 46 3.76 9.50 -6.93
CA GLU A 46 3.81 10.82 -6.33
C GLU A 46 3.72 11.92 -7.39
N ASP A 47 3.12 13.06 -7.03
CA ASP A 47 3.18 14.30 -7.82
C ASP A 47 4.53 15.01 -7.68
N GLU A 48 4.70 16.11 -8.40
CA GLU A 48 5.92 16.94 -8.39
C GLU A 48 6.24 17.49 -6.98
N GLN A 49 5.23 17.66 -6.13
CA GLN A 49 5.40 18.06 -4.72
C GLN A 49 5.63 16.86 -3.79
N SER A 50 5.96 15.68 -4.33
CA SER A 50 6.21 14.44 -3.59
C SER A 50 5.02 13.98 -2.73
N ARG A 51 3.80 14.38 -3.10
CA ARG A 51 2.55 13.96 -2.44
C ARG A 51 1.97 12.75 -3.16
N PRO A 52 1.32 11.82 -2.44
CA PRO A 52 0.65 10.69 -3.08
C PRO A 52 -0.38 11.16 -4.11
N PHE A 53 -0.35 10.53 -5.29
CA PHE A 53 -1.19 10.91 -6.42
C PHE A 53 -2.13 9.77 -6.84
N GLU A 54 -1.59 8.58 -7.06
CA GLU A 54 -2.36 7.41 -7.48
C GLU A 54 -1.71 6.12 -6.96
N VAL A 55 -2.52 5.07 -6.87
CA VAL A 55 -2.10 3.73 -6.46
C VAL A 55 -2.55 2.72 -7.51
N PHE A 56 -1.61 1.91 -7.99
CA PHE A 56 -1.92 0.74 -8.81
C PHE A 56 -1.70 -0.53 -8.02
N VAL A 57 -2.57 -1.50 -8.25
CA VAL A 57 -2.51 -2.81 -7.59
C VAL A 57 -2.59 -3.87 -8.68
N ALA A 58 -1.61 -4.76 -8.69
CA ALA A 58 -1.57 -5.91 -9.59
C ALA A 58 -1.35 -7.19 -8.79
N LEU A 59 -2.02 -8.27 -9.17
CA LEU A 59 -1.80 -9.60 -8.62
C LEU A 59 -1.05 -10.45 -9.64
N GLY A 60 0.02 -11.13 -9.20
CA GLY A 60 0.91 -11.85 -10.11
C GLY A 60 0.35 -13.16 -10.66
N LYS A 61 -0.36 -13.94 -9.84
CA LYS A 61 -0.91 -15.26 -10.21
C LYS A 61 -2.37 -15.44 -9.79
N ALA A 62 -3.10 -14.35 -9.62
CA ALA A 62 -4.52 -14.43 -9.26
C ALA A 62 -5.40 -14.65 -10.50
N GLY A 63 -6.58 -15.25 -10.30
CA GLY A 63 -7.58 -15.41 -11.36
C GLY A 63 -8.29 -14.10 -11.71
N GLY A 64 -9.11 -14.12 -12.77
CA GLY A 64 -9.78 -12.94 -13.33
C GLY A 64 -10.53 -12.06 -12.32
N PRO A 65 -11.46 -12.60 -11.51
CA PRO A 65 -12.23 -11.79 -10.57
C PRO A 65 -11.36 -11.07 -9.53
N ALA A 66 -10.37 -11.76 -8.97
CA ALA A 66 -9.44 -11.16 -8.01
C ALA A 66 -8.60 -10.03 -8.62
N MET A 67 -8.18 -10.16 -9.89
CA MET A 67 -7.50 -9.08 -10.60
C MET A 67 -8.41 -7.88 -10.84
N ALA A 68 -9.67 -8.12 -11.22
CA ALA A 68 -10.66 -7.06 -11.44
C ALA A 68 -10.94 -6.28 -10.14
N ASP A 69 -11.11 -6.99 -9.02
CA ASP A 69 -11.33 -6.37 -7.71
C ASP A 69 -10.10 -5.55 -7.27
N ALA A 70 -8.88 -6.08 -7.46
CA ALA A 70 -7.65 -5.36 -7.15
C ALA A 70 -7.51 -4.08 -7.99
N GLU A 71 -7.82 -4.15 -9.29
CA GLU A 71 -7.82 -2.98 -10.17
C GLU A 71 -8.87 -1.96 -9.74
N ALA A 72 -10.09 -2.40 -9.42
CA ALA A 72 -11.17 -1.54 -8.94
C ALA A 72 -10.76 -0.80 -7.66
N VAL A 73 -10.19 -1.51 -6.68
CA VAL A 73 -9.70 -0.90 -5.45
C VAL A 73 -8.58 0.11 -5.73
N GLY A 74 -7.59 -0.22 -6.55
CA GLY A 74 -6.52 0.71 -6.94
C GLY A 74 -7.06 1.99 -7.61
N ARG A 75 -8.03 1.85 -8.52
CA ARG A 75 -8.70 2.99 -9.18
C ARG A 75 -9.46 3.88 -8.19
N LEU A 76 -10.17 3.27 -7.24
CA LEU A 76 -10.90 4.02 -6.21
C LEU A 76 -9.96 4.75 -5.25
N ILE A 77 -8.86 4.13 -4.83
CA ILE A 77 -7.82 4.79 -4.04
C ILE A 77 -7.23 5.97 -4.83
N SER A 78 -6.93 5.77 -6.11
CA SER A 78 -6.40 6.82 -6.97
C SER A 78 -7.38 7.99 -7.12
N LEU A 79 -8.67 7.71 -7.27
CA LEU A 79 -9.70 8.75 -7.27
C LEU A 79 -9.76 9.48 -5.93
N ALA A 80 -9.72 8.77 -4.81
CA ALA A 80 -9.75 9.34 -3.47
C ALA A 80 -8.58 10.32 -3.27
N LEU A 81 -7.35 9.90 -3.60
CA LEU A 81 -6.15 10.74 -3.50
C LEU A 81 -6.20 11.96 -4.41
N ARG A 82 -6.74 11.84 -5.63
CA ARG A 82 -6.93 12.99 -6.52
C ARG A 82 -8.06 13.91 -6.07
N SER A 83 -8.99 13.41 -5.25
CA SER A 83 -10.09 14.18 -4.68
C SER A 83 -9.75 14.83 -3.32
N GLY A 84 -8.50 14.72 -2.88
CA GLY A 84 -8.01 15.36 -1.66
C GLY A 84 -8.11 14.50 -0.39
N ILE A 85 -8.54 13.25 -0.49
CA ILE A 85 -8.51 12.32 0.64
C ILE A 85 -7.05 11.96 0.94
N SER A 86 -6.65 12.03 2.20
CA SER A 86 -5.27 11.76 2.57
C SER A 86 -4.94 10.27 2.49
N MET A 87 -3.67 9.94 2.20
CA MET A 87 -3.20 8.55 2.20
C MET A 87 -3.39 7.88 3.58
N ARG A 88 -3.31 8.64 4.68
CA ARG A 88 -3.60 8.12 6.03
C ARG A 88 -5.06 7.75 6.22
N GLU A 89 -6.00 8.50 5.65
CA GLU A 89 -7.41 8.14 5.68
C GLU A 89 -7.68 6.86 4.92
N VAL A 90 -7.10 6.72 3.72
CA VAL A 90 -7.17 5.47 2.94
C VAL A 90 -6.60 4.30 3.75
N HIS A 91 -5.42 4.47 4.35
CA HIS A 91 -4.79 3.45 5.21
C HIS A 91 -5.75 2.97 6.32
N ARG A 92 -6.36 3.90 7.06
CA ARG A 92 -7.29 3.58 8.15
C ARG A 92 -8.52 2.79 7.69
N GLN A 93 -8.99 3.02 6.45
CA GLN A 93 -10.13 2.27 5.91
C GLN A 93 -9.74 0.84 5.52
N LEU A 94 -8.51 0.62 5.05
CA LEU A 94 -8.08 -0.67 4.51
C LEU A 94 -7.43 -1.59 5.55
N ARG A 95 -6.70 -1.03 6.52
CA ARG A 95 -5.96 -1.80 7.52
C ARG A 95 -6.93 -2.56 8.42
N GLY A 96 -6.66 -3.85 8.59
CA GLY A 96 -7.45 -4.72 9.46
C GLY A 96 -8.65 -5.39 8.77
N ILE A 97 -8.97 -5.06 7.51
CA ILE A 97 -9.98 -5.81 6.76
C ILE A 97 -9.50 -7.26 6.64
N SER A 98 -10.29 -8.21 7.12
CA SER A 98 -9.96 -9.64 7.10
C SER A 98 -10.78 -10.40 6.06
N SER A 99 -10.20 -11.45 5.50
CA SER A 99 -10.90 -12.46 4.69
C SER A 99 -10.92 -13.82 5.38
N ASP A 100 -11.39 -14.86 4.68
CA ASP A 100 -11.35 -16.26 5.12
C ASP A 100 -9.91 -16.81 5.23
N ARG A 101 -8.96 -16.17 4.57
CA ARG A 101 -7.55 -16.56 4.54
C ARG A 101 -6.65 -15.40 4.96
N ALA A 102 -5.54 -15.75 5.61
CA ALA A 102 -4.48 -14.81 5.99
C ALA A 102 -3.11 -15.43 5.68
N VAL A 103 -2.10 -14.59 5.44
CA VAL A 103 -0.72 -15.04 5.15
C VAL A 103 0.27 -14.32 6.07
N GLY A 104 1.39 -14.98 6.36
CA GLY A 104 2.42 -14.44 7.26
C GLY A 104 2.09 -14.62 8.75
N TYR A 105 2.95 -14.06 9.59
CA TYR A 105 2.92 -14.23 11.05
C TYR A 105 3.27 -12.93 11.77
N GLY A 106 2.84 -12.83 13.03
CA GLY A 106 3.16 -11.70 13.90
C GLY A 106 2.61 -10.36 13.37
N PRO A 107 3.32 -9.24 13.63
CA PRO A 107 2.86 -7.90 13.23
C PRO A 107 2.70 -7.71 11.72
N ASN A 108 3.45 -8.46 10.90
CA ASN A 108 3.38 -8.40 9.43
C ASN A 108 2.38 -9.40 8.84
N LYS A 109 1.47 -9.96 9.64
CA LYS A 109 0.42 -10.85 9.15
C LYS A 109 -0.55 -10.07 8.27
N VAL A 110 -0.76 -10.54 7.05
CA VAL A 110 -1.68 -9.95 6.06
C VAL A 110 -3.01 -10.68 6.12
N LEU A 111 -4.07 -9.94 6.43
CA LEU A 111 -5.41 -10.50 6.69
C LEU A 111 -6.29 -10.64 5.45
N SER A 112 -5.99 -9.89 4.39
CA SER A 112 -6.73 -9.87 3.12
C SER A 112 -5.96 -9.06 2.06
N SER A 113 -6.49 -8.98 0.84
CA SER A 113 -5.98 -8.08 -0.21
C SER A 113 -6.00 -6.58 0.16
N PRO A 114 -7.10 -5.98 0.64
CA PRO A 114 -7.06 -4.59 1.09
C PRO A 114 -6.11 -4.36 2.27
N ASP A 115 -6.01 -5.32 3.20
CA ASP A 115 -5.03 -5.22 4.29
C ASP A 115 -3.58 -5.24 3.79
N ALA A 116 -3.29 -6.02 2.74
CA ALA A 116 -1.98 -6.03 2.09
C ALA A 116 -1.64 -4.65 1.49
N ILE A 117 -2.61 -4.00 0.83
CA ILE A 117 -2.45 -2.63 0.32
C ILE A 117 -2.19 -1.67 1.50
N ALA A 118 -2.92 -1.82 2.60
CA ALA A 118 -2.75 -1.00 3.79
C ALA A 118 -1.33 -1.11 4.36
N GLN A 119 -0.77 -2.31 4.46
CA GLN A 119 0.60 -2.51 4.96
C GLN A 119 1.66 -1.90 4.02
N VAL A 120 1.43 -1.91 2.70
CA VAL A 120 2.32 -1.18 1.76
C VAL A 120 2.22 0.33 1.97
N ILE A 121 1.00 0.86 2.19
CA ILE A 121 0.79 2.27 2.50
C ILE A 121 1.46 2.65 3.81
N GLU A 122 1.35 1.82 4.84
CA GLU A 122 2.00 2.01 6.15
C GLU A 122 3.52 2.17 5.99
N ARG A 123 4.16 1.23 5.29
CA ARG A 123 5.60 1.28 4.96
C ARG A 123 5.97 2.57 4.22
N TYR A 124 5.14 2.98 3.26
CA TYR A 124 5.34 4.22 2.51
C TYR A 124 5.28 5.47 3.42
N LEU A 125 4.35 5.50 4.37
CA LEU A 125 4.20 6.60 5.32
C LEU A 125 5.37 6.64 6.31
N GLU A 126 5.78 5.50 6.86
CA GLU A 126 6.95 5.38 7.74
C GLU A 126 8.23 5.93 7.07
N GLU A 127 8.47 5.57 5.80
CA GLU A 127 9.60 6.07 5.03
C GLU A 127 9.54 7.58 4.77
N LYS A 128 8.34 8.12 4.57
CA LYS A 128 8.14 9.57 4.40
C LYS A 128 8.34 10.34 5.70
N GLU A 129 8.11 9.71 6.85
CA GLU A 129 8.37 10.26 8.18
C GLU A 129 9.84 10.13 8.59
N GLY A 130 10.68 9.43 7.81
CA GLY A 130 12.08 9.18 8.14
C GLY A 130 12.28 8.08 9.19
N ILE A 131 11.26 7.24 9.43
CA ILE A 131 11.37 6.09 10.33
C ILE A 131 12.15 4.99 9.61
N GLN A 132 13.47 4.95 9.83
CA GLN A 132 14.32 3.86 9.38
C GLN A 132 14.14 2.67 10.33
N GLN A 133 13.70 1.52 9.83
CA GLN A 133 13.71 0.29 10.62
C GLN A 133 15.16 -0.02 11.03
N SER A 134 15.42 -0.10 12.34
CA SER A 134 16.72 -0.52 12.87
C SER A 134 16.99 -1.96 12.40
N LEU A 135 17.99 -2.14 11.54
CA LEU A 135 18.49 -3.47 11.22
C LEU A 135 19.07 -4.09 12.50
N PRO A 136 18.71 -5.33 12.87
CA PRO A 136 19.45 -6.04 13.91
C PRO A 136 20.86 -6.25 13.39
N ILE A 137 21.83 -5.52 13.94
CA ILE A 137 23.24 -5.81 13.73
C ILE A 137 23.49 -7.17 14.39
N GLN A 138 23.66 -8.22 13.59
CA GLN A 138 24.24 -9.45 14.11
C GLN A 138 25.68 -9.12 14.51
N GLU A 139 25.95 -9.07 15.81
CA GLU A 139 27.31 -9.09 16.33
C GLU A 139 28.00 -10.34 15.78
N VAL A 140 28.84 -10.16 14.77
CA VAL A 140 29.77 -11.19 14.31
C VAL A 140 30.73 -11.42 15.47
N GLY A 141 30.53 -12.55 16.15
CA GLY A 141 31.24 -12.93 17.36
C GLY A 141 32.75 -12.80 17.22
N ALA A 142 33.35 -12.26 18.29
CA ALA A 142 34.79 -12.16 18.47
C ALA A 142 35.48 -13.48 18.11
N ALA A 143 36.38 -13.44 17.12
CA ALA A 143 37.26 -14.54 16.79
C ALA A 143 38.05 -14.94 18.05
N LYS A 144 37.81 -16.15 18.55
CA LYS A 144 38.66 -16.79 19.55
C LYS A 144 40.02 -17.02 18.91
N THR A 145 41.02 -16.23 19.28
CA THR A 145 42.43 -16.53 19.03
C THR A 145 42.84 -17.71 19.91
N SER A 146 42.86 -18.90 19.33
CA SER A 146 43.48 -20.09 19.93
C SER A 146 45.00 -19.99 19.76
N ASN A 147 45.71 -19.47 20.76
CA ASN A 147 47.16 -19.67 20.86
C ASN A 147 47.42 -20.96 21.65
N GLY A 148 47.64 -22.04 20.91
CA GLY A 148 48.18 -23.29 21.45
C GLY A 148 49.69 -23.20 21.57
N GLY A 149 50.20 -23.36 22.79
CA GLY A 149 51.62 -23.54 23.05
C GLY A 149 51.91 -23.80 24.52
N SER A 150 52.03 -25.08 24.91
CA SER A 150 53.02 -25.55 25.90
C SER A 150 52.99 -27.07 26.09
N GLN A 151 54.20 -27.65 26.17
CA GLN A 151 54.61 -28.95 26.74
C GLN A 151 54.21 -30.20 25.92
N THR A 152 55.09 -31.15 25.60
CA THR A 152 56.39 -31.60 26.15
C THR A 152 57.30 -32.10 25.04
#